data_AF-A0A547PNQ8-F1
#
_entry.id   AF-A0A547PNQ8-F1
#
_cell.length_a   1.000
_cell.length_b   1.000
_cell.length_c   1.000
_cell.angle_alpha   90.00
_cell.angle_beta   90.00
_cell.angle_gamma   90.00
#
_symmetry.space_group_name_H-M   'P 1'
#
loop_
_entity.id
_entity.type
_entity.pdbx_description
1 polymer ?
#
loop_
_entity_poly.entity_id
_entity_poly.type
_entity_poly.pdbx_seq_one_letter_code
_entity_poly.pdbx_strand_id
1 'polypeptide(L)'
;MGRMVDGERQHRPGLDLTFSASKSVSVAALVYGDERLIKAHDEAVKAAMTVVEQRYVQTRVQKNGHMETETGGKIVAGLFRHDTSRAPDPQLHTHAVIANMVENSEGRFTALHNDAIFRNRKIITEVYRTELDRNIRALGYETERGKYDEVNIQGVDERLVQSFAKRRQQILKALQERGLPVTPHTSQLAALGSVANFGCELPSSGRRRYVDGFNATADGMTG
;
A
#
# COMPACT_ATOMS: atom_id res chain seq x y z
N MET A 1 -7.68 13.91 -22.50
CA MET A 1 -6.84 14.49 -21.44
C MET A 1 -5.39 14.05 -21.60
N GLY A 2 -4.45 14.98 -21.50
CA GLY A 2 -3.01 14.78 -21.73
C GLY A 2 -2.38 16.08 -22.19
N ARG A 3 -1.15 16.37 -21.78
CA ARG A 3 -0.42 17.56 -22.24
C ARG A 3 0.46 17.15 -23.41
N MET A 4 0.44 17.94 -24.48
CA MET A 4 1.45 17.84 -25.53
C MET A 4 2.74 18.47 -25.00
N VAL A 5 3.79 17.67 -24.86
CA VAL A 5 5.14 18.13 -24.52
C VAL A 5 6.05 17.54 -25.60
N ASP A 6 6.73 18.38 -26.35
CA ASP A 6 7.65 17.99 -27.43
C ASP A 6 7.05 17.03 -28.48
N GLY A 7 5.75 17.20 -28.79
CA GLY A 7 5.04 16.37 -29.77
C GLY A 7 4.53 15.03 -29.22
N GLU A 8 4.85 14.69 -27.97
CA GLU A 8 4.33 13.51 -27.30
C GLU A 8 3.18 13.86 -26.36
N ARG A 9 2.14 13.02 -26.38
CA ARG A 9 1.02 13.12 -25.44
C ARG A 9 1.44 12.51 -24.10
N GLN A 10 1.95 13.34 -23.20
CA GLN A 10 2.17 12.92 -21.82
C GLN A 10 0.83 12.81 -21.09
N HIS A 11 0.41 11.57 -20.86
CA HIS A 11 -0.75 11.23 -20.06
C HIS A 11 -0.30 10.45 -18.83
N ARG A 12 -0.58 10.97 -17.62
CA ARG A 12 -0.47 10.18 -16.39
C ARG A 12 -1.66 9.23 -16.36
N PRO A 13 -1.45 7.90 -16.39
CA PRO A 13 -2.56 6.93 -16.48
C PRO A 13 -3.45 6.96 -15.23
N GLY A 14 -2.88 7.29 -14.07
CA GLY A 14 -3.59 7.34 -12.80
C GLY A 14 -2.63 7.65 -11.65
N LEU A 15 -3.16 7.55 -10.42
CA LEU A 15 -2.40 7.61 -9.18
C LEU A 15 -2.60 6.30 -8.42
N ASP A 16 -1.52 5.64 -8.03
CA ASP A 16 -1.57 4.44 -7.20
C ASP A 16 -1.27 4.80 -5.74
N LEU A 17 -2.20 4.46 -4.85
CA LEU A 17 -2.02 4.54 -3.39
C LEU A 17 -1.94 3.12 -2.84
N THR A 18 -0.76 2.72 -2.38
CA THR A 18 -0.54 1.40 -1.79
C THR A 18 -0.71 1.43 -0.28
N PHE A 19 -1.66 0.65 0.23
CA PHE A 19 -1.88 0.44 1.66
C PHE A 19 -1.32 -0.92 2.06
N SER A 20 -0.37 -0.95 2.97
CA SER A 20 0.25 -2.20 3.45
C SER A 20 -0.07 -2.41 4.92
N ALA A 21 -0.53 -3.62 5.26
CA ALA A 21 -0.64 -4.04 6.65
C ALA A 21 0.76 -4.28 7.25
N SER A 22 0.86 -4.30 8.57
CA SER A 22 2.09 -4.73 9.23
C SER A 22 2.36 -6.21 8.95
N LYS A 23 3.58 -6.63 9.27
CA LYS A 23 3.96 -8.01 9.05
C LYS A 23 3.21 -8.98 9.96
N SER A 24 2.98 -8.60 11.22
CA SER A 24 2.21 -9.40 12.17
C SER A 24 0.77 -9.61 11.69
N VAL A 25 0.12 -8.56 11.18
CA VAL A 25 -1.22 -8.66 10.57
C VAL A 25 -1.19 -9.56 9.33
N SER A 26 -0.18 -9.43 8.47
CA SER A 26 -0.04 -10.26 7.27
C SER A 26 0.16 -11.75 7.62
N VAL A 27 0.94 -12.05 8.66
CA VAL A 27 1.15 -13.42 9.15
C VAL A 27 -0.14 -13.99 9.72
N ALA A 28 -0.82 -13.25 10.60
CA ALA A 28 -2.07 -13.71 11.19
C ALA A 28 -3.18 -13.94 10.14
N ALA A 29 -3.26 -13.07 9.12
CA ALA A 29 -4.24 -13.20 8.06
C ALA A 29 -3.93 -14.34 7.08
N LEU A 30 -2.68 -14.49 6.66
CA LEU A 30 -2.31 -15.34 5.51
C LEU A 30 -1.65 -16.67 5.89
N VAL A 31 -0.97 -16.72 7.04
CA VAL A 31 -0.31 -17.94 7.53
C VAL A 31 -1.24 -18.65 8.51
N TYR A 32 -1.74 -17.94 9.53
CA TYR A 32 -2.74 -18.52 10.44
C TYR A 32 -4.14 -18.60 9.81
N GLY A 33 -4.34 -17.96 8.65
CA GLY A 33 -5.54 -18.13 7.83
C GLY A 33 -6.79 -17.40 8.33
N ASP A 34 -6.66 -16.35 9.17
CA ASP A 34 -7.83 -15.59 9.60
C ASP A 34 -8.29 -14.59 8.53
N GLU A 35 -9.25 -15.02 7.70
CA GLU A 35 -9.87 -14.18 6.68
C GLU A 35 -10.58 -12.93 7.22
N ARG A 36 -10.95 -12.89 8.51
CA ARG A 36 -11.58 -11.70 9.12
C ARG A 36 -10.60 -10.52 9.14
N LEU A 37 -9.31 -10.78 9.30
CA LEU A 37 -8.26 -9.75 9.23
C LEU A 37 -8.11 -9.19 7.80
N ILE A 38 -8.35 -10.01 6.77
CA ILE A 38 -8.37 -9.55 5.38
C ILE A 38 -9.53 -8.58 5.16
N LYS A 39 -10.72 -8.89 5.69
CA LYS A 39 -11.88 -8.00 5.62
C LYS A 39 -11.65 -6.70 6.40
N ALA A 40 -11.08 -6.79 7.59
CA ALA A 40 -10.69 -5.62 8.39
C ALA A 40 -9.75 -4.68 7.63
N HIS A 41 -8.78 -5.24 6.89
CA HIS A 41 -7.90 -4.49 5.99
C HIS A 41 -8.66 -3.83 4.84
N ASP A 42 -9.53 -4.57 4.14
CA ASP A 42 -10.31 -4.01 3.04
C ASP A 42 -11.19 -2.82 3.49
N GLU A 43 -11.81 -2.94 4.66
CA GLU A 43 -12.63 -1.89 5.26
C GLU A 43 -11.80 -0.65 5.62
N ALA A 44 -10.62 -0.85 6.20
CA ALA A 44 -9.70 0.24 6.50
C ALA A 44 -9.22 0.97 5.23
N VAL A 45 -8.95 0.23 4.14
CA VAL A 45 -8.60 0.82 2.84
C VAL A 45 -9.77 1.65 2.30
N LYS A 46 -11.00 1.14 2.35
CA LYS A 46 -12.19 1.89 1.90
C LYS A 46 -12.41 3.17 2.71
N ALA A 47 -12.23 3.11 4.03
CA ALA A 47 -12.34 4.28 4.89
C ALA A 47 -11.29 5.34 4.54
N ALA A 48 -10.03 4.94 4.36
CA ALA A 48 -8.97 5.85 3.94
C ALA A 48 -9.25 6.47 2.55
N MET A 49 -9.72 5.66 1.59
CA MET A 49 -10.09 6.14 0.26
C MET A 49 -11.29 7.10 0.28
N THR A 50 -12.24 6.90 1.18
CA THR A 50 -13.35 7.84 1.40
C THR A 50 -12.83 9.20 1.85
N VAL A 51 -11.85 9.22 2.77
CA VAL A 51 -11.21 10.48 3.19
C VAL A 51 -10.41 11.12 2.06
N VAL A 52 -9.72 10.32 1.23
CA VAL A 52 -9.02 10.82 0.05
C VAL A 52 -9.99 11.52 -0.90
N GLU A 53 -11.10 10.85 -1.25
CA GLU A 53 -12.13 11.39 -2.14
C GLU A 53 -12.72 12.70 -1.59
N GLN A 54 -13.09 12.72 -0.31
CA GLN A 54 -13.78 13.87 0.29
C GLN A 54 -12.88 15.08 0.52
N ARG A 55 -11.58 14.89 0.79
CA ARG A 55 -10.72 15.96 1.32
C ARG A 55 -9.52 16.30 0.46
N TYR A 56 -9.04 15.36 -0.34
CA TYR A 56 -7.72 15.48 -0.99
C TYR A 56 -7.76 15.33 -2.50
N VAL A 57 -8.88 14.88 -3.08
CA VAL A 57 -9.09 14.96 -4.52
C VAL A 57 -9.22 16.42 -4.92
N GLN A 58 -8.42 16.82 -5.89
CA GLN A 58 -8.50 18.14 -6.49
C GLN A 58 -8.53 18.02 -8.01
N THR A 59 -9.07 19.04 -8.66
CA THR A 59 -8.98 19.20 -10.10
C THR A 59 -8.79 20.67 -10.45
N ARG A 60 -8.48 20.96 -11.72
CA ARG A 60 -8.27 22.32 -12.21
C ARG A 60 -9.29 22.64 -13.28
N VAL A 61 -9.97 23.76 -13.12
CA VAL A 61 -10.99 24.27 -14.03
C VAL A 61 -10.64 25.69 -14.44
N GLN A 62 -11.07 26.10 -15.62
CA GLN A 62 -10.92 27.48 -16.07
C GLN A 62 -12.20 28.25 -15.75
N LYS A 63 -12.09 29.30 -14.92
CA LYS A 63 -13.19 30.21 -14.60
C LYS A 63 -12.76 31.62 -14.91
N ASN A 64 -13.57 32.34 -15.71
CA ASN A 64 -13.33 33.73 -16.08
C ASN A 64 -11.90 34.01 -16.61
N GLY A 65 -11.35 33.08 -17.40
CA GLY A 65 -10.00 33.21 -17.96
C GLY A 65 -8.85 32.79 -17.02
N HIS A 66 -9.12 32.50 -15.75
CA HIS A 66 -8.13 32.05 -14.77
C HIS A 66 -8.26 30.56 -14.46
N MET A 67 -7.14 29.89 -14.21
CA MET A 67 -7.14 28.50 -13.77
C MET A 67 -7.32 28.45 -12.25
N GLU A 68 -8.41 27.85 -11.79
CA GLU A 68 -8.71 27.64 -10.39
C GLU A 68 -8.56 26.16 -10.01
N THR A 69 -8.15 25.90 -8.77
CA THR A 69 -8.11 24.55 -8.20
C THR A 69 -9.39 24.32 -7.40
N GLU A 70 -10.17 23.33 -7.80
CA GLU A 70 -11.32 22.87 -7.03
C GLU A 70 -10.93 21.67 -6.19
N THR A 71 -11.42 21.63 -4.95
CA THR A 71 -11.28 20.46 -4.06
C THR A 71 -12.61 19.72 -4.02
N GLY A 72 -12.55 18.39 -4.08
CA GLY A 72 -13.71 17.52 -4.18
C GLY A 72 -13.94 17.02 -5.60
N GLY A 73 -15.16 16.52 -5.84
CA GLY A 73 -15.52 15.78 -7.02
C GLY A 73 -15.61 14.28 -6.75
N LYS A 74 -16.02 13.52 -7.76
CA LYS A 74 -16.09 12.05 -7.68
C LYS A 74 -14.92 11.44 -8.41
N ILE A 75 -14.37 10.36 -7.84
CA ILE A 75 -13.30 9.59 -8.47
C ILE A 75 -13.76 8.21 -8.89
N VAL A 76 -12.99 7.61 -9.81
CA VAL A 76 -13.06 6.18 -10.08
C VAL A 76 -11.75 5.56 -9.61
N ALA A 77 -11.83 4.59 -8.71
CA ALA A 77 -10.66 3.87 -8.20
C ALA A 77 -10.88 2.35 -8.23
N GLY A 78 -9.87 1.61 -8.70
CA GLY A 78 -9.79 0.16 -8.58
C GLY A 78 -8.99 -0.23 -7.35
N LEU A 79 -9.54 -1.11 -6.50
CA LEU A 79 -8.85 -1.64 -5.31
C LEU A 79 -8.37 -3.07 -5.59
N PHE A 80 -7.06 -3.24 -5.75
CA PHE A 80 -6.44 -4.53 -6.06
C PHE A 80 -5.67 -5.02 -4.84
N ARG A 81 -6.25 -5.98 -4.11
CA ARG A 81 -5.59 -6.62 -2.97
C ARG A 81 -4.63 -7.70 -3.46
N HIS A 82 -3.44 -7.71 -2.89
CA HIS A 82 -2.43 -8.75 -3.04
C HIS A 82 -2.04 -9.34 -1.67
N ASP A 83 -1.63 -10.60 -1.69
CA ASP A 83 -1.28 -11.43 -0.54
C ASP A 83 0.22 -11.76 -0.46
N THR A 84 0.98 -11.58 -1.55
CA THR A 84 2.40 -11.93 -1.59
C THR A 84 3.31 -10.75 -1.88
N SER A 85 4.47 -10.71 -1.22
CA SER A 85 5.58 -9.82 -1.57
C SER A 85 6.37 -10.37 -2.78
N ARG A 86 7.27 -9.56 -3.36
CA ARG A 86 8.12 -9.96 -4.50
C ARG A 86 9.17 -11.02 -4.14
N ALA A 87 9.60 -11.06 -2.88
CA ALA A 87 10.16 -12.27 -2.27
C ALA A 87 8.96 -13.03 -1.67
N PRO A 88 8.86 -14.36 -1.78
CA PRO A 88 7.67 -15.16 -1.41
C PRO A 88 7.38 -15.13 0.10
N ASP A 89 7.00 -13.95 0.59
CA ASP A 89 6.77 -13.59 1.97
C ASP A 89 5.31 -13.07 2.06
N PRO A 90 4.55 -13.44 3.10
CA PRO A 90 3.17 -12.99 3.27
C PRO A 90 3.12 -11.48 3.46
N GLN A 91 2.45 -10.76 2.56
CA GLN A 91 2.38 -9.30 2.58
C GLN A 91 0.99 -8.87 2.15
N LEU A 92 0.11 -8.62 3.12
CA LEU A 92 -1.23 -8.12 2.86
C LEU A 92 -1.15 -6.63 2.49
N HIS A 93 -1.46 -6.32 1.24
CA HIS A 93 -1.47 -4.95 0.75
C HIS A 93 -2.52 -4.74 -0.35
N THR A 94 -2.98 -3.50 -0.51
CA THR A 94 -3.92 -3.12 -1.56
C THR A 94 -3.38 -1.95 -2.35
N HIS A 95 -3.38 -2.08 -3.67
CA HIS A 95 -3.17 -0.99 -4.63
C HIS A 95 -4.51 -0.33 -4.93
N ALA A 96 -4.68 0.91 -4.49
CA ALA A 96 -5.82 1.74 -4.84
C ALA A 96 -5.43 2.62 -6.03
N VAL A 97 -5.76 2.15 -7.23
CA VAL A 97 -5.44 2.83 -8.50
C VAL A 97 -6.57 3.78 -8.85
N ILE A 98 -6.33 5.08 -8.65
CA ILE A 98 -7.24 6.17 -8.98
C ILE A 98 -7.04 6.53 -10.46
N ALA A 99 -8.11 6.47 -11.24
CA ALA A 99 -8.09 6.96 -12.61
C ALA A 99 -7.74 8.45 -12.63
N ASN A 100 -7.00 8.91 -13.64
CA ASN A 100 -6.70 10.33 -13.82
C ASN A 100 -7.91 11.11 -14.37
N MET A 101 -9.03 11.02 -13.66
CA MET A 101 -10.34 11.53 -14.06
C MET A 101 -11.16 11.85 -12.81
N VAL A 102 -11.62 13.10 -12.71
CA VAL A 102 -12.43 13.62 -11.62
C VAL A 102 -13.64 14.34 -12.23
N GLU A 103 -14.85 14.04 -11.74
CA GLU A 103 -16.04 14.85 -12.07
C GLU A 103 -15.97 16.17 -11.28
N ASN A 104 -15.83 17.30 -11.98
CA ASN A 104 -15.74 18.64 -11.37
C ASN A 104 -17.11 19.19 -10.97
N SER A 105 -17.14 20.40 -10.39
CA SER A 105 -18.39 21.04 -9.95
C SER A 105 -19.39 21.37 -11.08
N GLU A 106 -18.94 21.40 -12.33
CA GLU A 106 -19.76 21.60 -13.53
C GLU A 106 -20.28 20.27 -14.14
N GLY A 107 -20.04 19.12 -13.49
CA GLY A 107 -20.40 17.80 -14.02
C GLY A 107 -19.53 17.34 -15.19
N ARG A 108 -18.39 18.01 -15.42
CA ARG A 108 -17.43 17.66 -16.48
C ARG A 108 -16.28 16.87 -15.89
N PHE A 109 -15.79 15.90 -16.66
CA PHE A 109 -14.58 15.20 -16.29
C PHE A 109 -13.34 16.04 -16.60
N THR A 110 -12.48 16.20 -15.60
CA THR A 110 -11.17 16.87 -15.69
C THR A 110 -10.08 15.99 -15.07
N ALA A 111 -8.81 16.37 -15.26
CA ALA A 111 -7.69 15.58 -14.77
C ALA A 111 -7.56 15.69 -13.23
N LEU A 112 -7.08 14.62 -12.60
CA LEU A 112 -6.77 14.62 -11.18
C LEU A 112 -5.56 15.53 -10.90
N HIS A 113 -5.74 16.46 -9.97
CA HIS A 113 -4.66 17.22 -9.38
C HIS A 113 -4.28 16.57 -8.03
N ASN A 114 -3.10 15.97 -7.97
CA ASN A 114 -2.70 15.04 -6.90
C ASN A 114 -1.83 15.67 -5.80
N ASP A 115 -1.53 16.96 -5.88
CA ASP A 115 -0.64 17.65 -4.94
C ASP A 115 -1.13 17.55 -3.50
N ALA A 116 -2.44 17.70 -3.27
CA ALA A 116 -3.03 17.55 -1.94
C ALA A 116 -2.87 16.13 -1.38
N ILE A 117 -3.03 15.10 -2.22
CA ILE A 117 -2.84 13.70 -1.82
C ILE A 117 -1.38 13.47 -1.40
N PHE A 118 -0.42 13.94 -2.19
CA PHE A 118 1.01 13.78 -1.87
C PHE A 118 1.41 14.51 -0.60
N ARG A 119 0.97 15.76 -0.42
CA ARG A 119 1.24 16.55 0.80
C ARG A 119 0.67 15.88 2.05
N ASN A 120 -0.50 15.23 1.93
CA ASN A 120 -1.21 14.62 3.05
C ASN A 120 -1.02 13.10 3.17
N ARG A 121 -0.05 12.51 2.46
CA ARG A 121 0.18 11.05 2.47
C ARG A 121 0.26 10.44 3.88
N LYS A 122 0.92 11.12 4.82
CA LYS A 122 1.06 10.65 6.20
C LYS A 122 -0.27 10.59 6.93
N ILE A 123 -1.12 11.61 6.72
CA ILE A 123 -2.46 11.66 7.30
C ILE A 123 -3.32 10.55 6.70
N ILE A 124 -3.27 10.34 5.39
CA ILE A 124 -4.00 9.26 4.70
C ILE A 124 -3.57 7.89 5.24
N THR A 125 -2.27 7.67 5.41
CA THR A 125 -1.73 6.45 6.02
C THR A 125 -2.20 6.27 7.46
N GLU A 126 -2.29 7.36 8.24
CA GLU A 126 -2.74 7.30 9.62
C GLU A 126 -4.23 7.00 9.75
N VAL A 127 -5.06 7.54 8.86
CA VAL A 127 -6.49 7.18 8.77
C VAL A 127 -6.62 5.67 8.53
N TYR A 128 -5.90 5.13 7.53
CA TYR A 128 -5.89 3.69 7.27
C TYR A 128 -5.47 2.89 8.51
N ARG A 129 -4.40 3.29 9.20
CA ARG A 129 -3.90 2.58 10.38
C ARG A 129 -4.87 2.65 11.55
N THR A 130 -5.50 3.79 11.79
CA THR A 130 -6.49 3.96 12.85
C THR A 130 -7.72 3.08 12.60
N GLU A 131 -8.22 3.04 11.36
CA GLU A 131 -9.35 2.18 11.00
C GLU A 131 -8.98 0.70 11.06
N LEU A 132 -7.77 0.34 10.61
CA LEU A 132 -7.27 -1.03 10.73
C LEU A 132 -7.18 -1.48 12.19
N ASP A 133 -6.61 -0.64 13.06
CA ASP A 133 -6.50 -0.90 14.51
C ASP A 133 -7.87 -1.15 15.14
N ARG A 134 -8.82 -0.25 14.85
CA ARG A 134 -10.20 -0.35 15.32
C ARG A 134 -10.86 -1.65 14.86
N ASN A 135 -10.72 -2.00 13.58
CA ASN A 135 -11.33 -3.19 13.00
C ASN A 135 -10.73 -4.46 13.60
N ILE A 136 -9.40 -4.51 13.78
CA ILE A 136 -8.70 -5.64 14.41
C ILE A 136 -9.12 -5.82 15.87
N ARG A 137 -9.19 -4.73 16.64
CA ARG A 137 -9.66 -4.76 18.04
C ARG A 137 -11.10 -5.24 18.15
N ALA A 138 -11.97 -4.85 17.22
CA ALA A 138 -13.34 -5.32 17.17
C ALA A 138 -13.46 -6.85 16.93
N LEU A 139 -12.43 -7.48 16.36
CA LEU A 139 -12.34 -8.94 16.22
C LEU A 139 -11.83 -9.65 17.49
N GLY A 140 -11.46 -8.89 18.53
CA GLY A 140 -10.98 -9.41 19.82
C GLY A 140 -9.46 -9.52 19.94
N TYR A 141 -8.70 -8.99 18.98
CA TYR A 141 -7.24 -8.95 19.06
C TYR A 141 -6.75 -7.76 19.88
N GLU A 142 -5.71 -7.97 20.67
CA GLU A 142 -4.94 -6.87 21.24
C GLU A 142 -3.92 -6.37 20.21
N THR A 143 -3.75 -5.05 20.16
CA THR A 143 -2.86 -4.40 19.20
C THR A 143 -1.93 -3.42 19.87
N GLU A 144 -0.78 -3.21 19.25
CA GLU A 144 0.22 -2.22 19.66
C GLU A 144 0.73 -1.42 18.46
N ARG A 145 1.28 -0.24 18.74
CA ARG A 145 1.86 0.64 17.72
C ARG A 145 3.37 0.43 17.66
N GLY A 146 3.86 0.07 16.48
CA GLY A 146 5.30 -0.12 16.23
C GLY A 146 6.07 1.19 16.14
N LYS A 147 7.37 1.08 15.87
CA LYS A 147 8.30 2.23 15.80
C LYS A 147 7.90 3.30 14.77
N TYR A 148 7.25 2.89 13.69
CA TYR A 148 6.78 3.80 12.65
C TYR A 148 5.26 3.88 12.61
N ASP A 149 4.60 3.72 13.77
CA ASP A 149 3.15 3.81 13.93
C ASP A 149 2.35 2.72 13.18
N GLU A 150 2.99 1.65 12.74
CA GLU A 150 2.30 0.48 12.21
C GLU A 150 1.52 -0.26 13.30
N VAL A 151 0.34 -0.79 12.94
CA VAL A 151 -0.51 -1.57 13.84
C VAL A 151 -0.02 -3.01 13.86
N ASN A 152 0.43 -3.51 15.00
CA ASN A 152 0.83 -4.89 15.19
C ASN A 152 -0.18 -5.64 16.07
N ILE A 153 -0.37 -6.93 15.79
CA ILE A 153 -1.19 -7.83 16.63
C ILE A 153 -0.28 -8.44 17.71
N GLN A 154 -0.69 -8.33 18.97
CA GLN A 154 0.01 -8.98 20.07
C GLN A 154 -0.20 -10.50 20.03
N GLY A 155 0.82 -11.26 20.43
CA GLY A 155 0.77 -12.73 20.44
C GLY A 155 1.10 -13.41 19.10
N VAL A 156 1.40 -12.64 18.03
CA VAL A 156 2.02 -13.20 16.82
C VAL A 156 3.50 -13.46 17.09
N ASP A 157 3.99 -14.67 16.79
CA ASP A 157 5.37 -15.07 17.04
C ASP A 157 6.34 -14.15 16.28
N GLU A 158 7.20 -13.44 17.03
CA GLU A 158 8.19 -12.54 16.47
C GLU A 158 9.21 -13.27 15.59
N ARG A 159 9.55 -14.52 15.90
CA ARG A 159 10.45 -15.34 15.08
C ARG A 159 9.86 -15.58 13.70
N LEU A 160 8.55 -15.83 13.64
CA LEU A 160 7.82 -16.01 12.39
C LEU A 160 7.72 -14.70 11.61
N VAL A 161 7.49 -13.58 12.30
CA VAL A 161 7.51 -12.25 11.68
C VAL A 161 8.88 -11.96 11.05
N GLN A 162 9.97 -12.26 11.76
CA GLN A 162 11.33 -12.03 11.30
C GLN A 162 11.73 -12.97 10.15
N SER A 163 11.30 -14.24 10.17
CA SER A 163 11.63 -15.23 9.13
C SER A 163 11.02 -14.87 7.77
N PHE A 164 9.86 -14.23 7.79
CA PHE A 164 9.18 -13.72 6.61
C PHE A 164 9.54 -12.26 6.27
N ALA A 165 10.53 -11.66 6.94
CA ALA A 165 10.99 -10.30 6.66
C ALA A 165 12.21 -10.26 5.72
N LYS A 166 12.37 -11.26 4.83
CA LYS A 166 13.57 -11.42 3.97
C LYS A 166 13.84 -10.18 3.13
N ARG A 167 12.78 -9.58 2.56
CA ARG A 167 12.92 -8.34 1.78
C ARG A 167 13.47 -7.18 2.61
N ARG A 168 13.02 -7.04 3.87
CA ARG A 168 13.52 -6.01 4.78
C ARG A 168 14.98 -6.26 5.13
N GLN A 169 15.36 -7.51 5.40
CA GLN A 169 16.74 -7.90 5.68
C GLN A 169 17.68 -7.58 4.50
N GLN A 170 17.26 -7.84 3.26
CA GLN A 170 18.03 -7.48 2.06
C GLN A 170 18.27 -5.97 1.96
N ILE A 171 17.24 -5.14 2.22
CA ILE A 171 17.38 -3.67 2.19
C ILE A 171 18.35 -3.22 3.28
N LEU A 172 18.26 -3.77 4.48
CA LEU A 172 19.15 -3.43 5.59
C LEU A 172 20.60 -3.83 5.28
N LYS A 173 20.82 -5.01 4.71
CA LYS A 173 22.14 -5.46 4.26
C LYS A 173 22.72 -4.52 3.20
N ALA A 174 21.94 -4.16 2.18
CA ALA A 174 22.37 -3.23 1.14
C ALA A 174 22.69 -1.83 1.66
N LEU A 175 21.97 -1.36 2.69
CA LEU A 175 22.27 -0.09 3.36
C LEU A 175 23.56 -0.16 4.18
N GLN A 176 23.76 -1.27 4.90
CA GLN A 176 24.96 -1.53 5.69
C GLN A 176 26.20 -1.61 4.81
N GLU A 177 26.14 -2.35 3.70
CA GLU A 177 27.23 -2.45 2.71
C GLU A 177 27.61 -1.10 2.11
N ARG A 178 26.65 -0.16 2.04
CA ARG A 178 26.86 1.21 1.54
C ARG A 178 27.18 2.22 2.64
N GLY A 179 27.25 1.81 3.90
CA GLY A 179 27.47 2.71 5.04
C GLY A 179 26.38 3.77 5.22
N LEU A 180 25.17 3.53 4.71
CA LEU A 180 24.08 4.50 4.74
C LEU A 180 23.19 4.31 5.98
N PRO A 181 22.72 5.40 6.63
CA PRO A 181 21.80 5.31 7.75
C PRO A 181 20.44 4.76 7.29
N VAL A 182 19.74 4.04 8.18
CA VAL A 182 18.40 3.50 7.91
C VAL A 182 17.35 4.61 8.06
N THR A 183 16.98 5.23 6.95
CA THR A 183 15.93 6.25 6.86
C THR A 183 14.89 5.84 5.81
N PRO A 184 13.67 6.43 5.79
CA PRO A 184 12.70 6.15 4.73
C PRO A 184 13.25 6.44 3.33
N HIS A 185 13.97 7.55 3.16
CA HIS A 185 14.56 7.95 1.88
C HIS A 185 15.66 6.97 1.42
N THR A 186 16.62 6.65 2.28
CA THR A 186 17.71 5.71 1.95
C THR A 186 17.18 4.29 1.73
N SER A 187 16.20 3.84 2.52
CA SER A 187 15.55 2.54 2.33
C SER A 187 14.81 2.46 0.99
N GLN A 188 14.17 3.56 0.55
CA GLN A 188 13.53 3.63 -0.75
C GLN A 188 14.55 3.57 -1.90
N LEU A 189 15.67 4.29 -1.79
CA LEU A 189 16.75 4.23 -2.78
C LEU A 189 17.38 2.83 -2.86
N ALA A 190 17.64 2.19 -1.72
CA ALA A 190 18.12 0.81 -1.67
C ALA A 190 17.10 -0.16 -2.27
N ALA A 191 15.80 0.05 -2.00
CA ALA A 191 14.74 -0.75 -2.58
C ALA A 191 14.70 -0.62 -4.11
N LEU A 192 14.78 0.60 -4.66
CA LEU A 192 14.84 0.88 -6.10
C LEU A 192 16.08 0.26 -6.76
N GLY A 193 17.25 0.40 -6.14
CA GLY A 193 18.50 -0.17 -6.66
C GLY A 193 18.47 -1.69 -6.79
N SER A 194 17.76 -2.39 -5.91
CA SER A 194 17.60 -3.85 -6.00
C SER A 194 16.58 -4.33 -7.06
N VAL A 195 15.78 -3.43 -7.65
CA VAL A 195 14.81 -3.79 -8.72
C VAL A 195 15.52 -4.02 -10.06
N ALA A 196 16.70 -3.42 -10.27
CA ALA A 196 17.47 -3.56 -11.50
C ALA A 196 18.06 -4.96 -11.75
N ASN A 197 18.04 -5.85 -10.74
CA ASN A 197 18.69 -7.16 -10.80
C ASN A 197 17.74 -8.37 -11.01
N PHE A 198 16.44 -8.17 -11.23
CA PHE A 198 15.48 -9.28 -11.38
C PHE A 198 14.89 -9.34 -12.79
N GLY A 199 15.33 -10.36 -13.56
CA GLY A 199 14.63 -10.84 -14.76
C GLY A 199 13.30 -11.51 -14.36
N CYS A 200 12.23 -11.14 -15.05
CA CYS A 200 10.88 -11.64 -14.80
C CYS A 200 10.62 -12.89 -15.64
N GLU A 201 10.65 -14.07 -15.03
CA GLU A 201 10.00 -15.28 -15.55
C GLU A 201 8.87 -15.67 -14.59
N LEU A 202 7.64 -15.70 -15.09
CA LEU A 202 6.45 -16.09 -14.34
C LEU A 202 6.15 -17.59 -14.58
N PRO A 203 6.13 -18.45 -13.54
CA PRO A 203 5.57 -19.79 -13.69
C PRO A 203 4.04 -19.75 -13.55
N SER A 204 3.34 -20.34 -14.51
CA SER A 204 1.89 -20.50 -14.54
C SER A 204 1.44 -21.72 -13.73
N SER A 205 1.27 -21.61 -12.40
CA SER A 205 0.40 -22.56 -11.65
C SER A 205 0.09 -22.17 -10.20
N GLY A 206 -1.20 -22.03 -9.90
CA GLY A 206 -1.86 -22.60 -8.71
C GLY A 206 -1.64 -21.97 -7.33
N ARG A 207 -2.58 -21.11 -6.92
CA ARG A 207 -2.78 -20.55 -5.55
C ARG A 207 -2.69 -21.58 -4.40
N ARG A 208 -2.91 -22.87 -4.68
CA ARG A 208 -2.92 -23.96 -3.68
C ARG A 208 -1.52 -24.35 -3.17
N ARG A 209 -0.47 -24.31 -4.00
CA ARG A 209 0.90 -24.69 -3.58
C ARG A 209 1.58 -23.66 -2.66
N TYR A 210 1.04 -22.45 -2.59
CA TYR A 210 1.74 -21.33 -1.95
C TYR A 210 1.44 -21.22 -0.45
N VAL A 211 0.18 -21.45 -0.07
CA VAL A 211 -0.23 -21.56 1.34
C VAL A 211 0.49 -22.73 2.00
N ASP A 212 0.64 -23.85 1.29
CA ASP A 212 1.40 -25.01 1.75
C ASP A 212 2.88 -24.66 2.04
N GLY A 213 3.49 -23.75 1.25
CA GLY A 213 4.86 -23.28 1.47
C GLY A 213 5.03 -22.36 2.68
N PHE A 214 4.02 -21.54 3.00
CA PHE A 214 4.02 -20.74 4.24
C PHE A 214 3.88 -21.62 5.47
N ASN A 215 2.95 -22.60 5.43
CA ASN A 215 2.73 -23.53 6.53
C ASN A 215 3.96 -24.41 6.77
N ALA A 216 4.62 -24.90 5.71
CA ALA A 216 5.86 -25.66 5.86
C ALA A 216 7.00 -24.87 6.54
N THR A 217 7.06 -23.55 6.32
CA THR A 217 8.03 -22.68 7.01
C THR A 217 7.67 -22.48 8.49
N ALA A 218 6.38 -22.40 8.81
CA ALA A 218 5.90 -22.29 10.20
C ALA A 218 6.10 -23.61 10.97
N ASP A 219 5.75 -24.75 10.36
CA ASP A 219 5.87 -26.08 10.97
C ASP A 219 7.33 -26.43 11.27
N GLY A 220 8.26 -26.10 10.36
CA GLY A 220 9.70 -26.33 10.54
C GLY A 220 10.36 -25.51 11.66
N MET A 221 9.67 -24.53 12.24
CA MET A 221 10.15 -23.73 13.38
C MET A 221 9.65 -24.24 14.74
N THR A 222 8.70 -25.18 14.75
CA THR A 222 8.12 -25.77 15.97
C THR A 222 8.81 -27.07 16.43
N GLY A 223 9.86 -27.49 15.71
CA GLY A 223 10.67 -28.69 15.98
C GLY A 223 12.01 -28.41 16.65
#